data_AF-A0A367A702-F1
#
_entry.id   AF-A0A367A702-F1
#
_cell.length_a   1.000
_cell.length_b   1.000
_cell.length_c   1.000
_cell.angle_alpha   90.00
_cell.angle_beta   90.00
_cell.angle_gamma   90.00
#
_symmetry.space_group_name_H-M   'P 1'
#
loop_
_entity.id
_entity.type
_entity.pdbx_description
1 polymer ?
#
loop_
_entity_poly.entity_id
_entity_poly.type
_entity_poly.pdbx_seq_one_letter_code
_entity_poly.pdbx_strand_id
1 'polypeptide(L)'
;MSALAAGEPTPDVLVPYWLAAPARAALATAVRHGLNAGEVHPVAAIHLADVLTELHVAMARDAVWPDPAARVRRVTGWDDDVLPVRLSAVELESVLALPALPEVLRAALARVPR
;
A
#
# COMPACT_ATOMS: atom_id res chain seq x y z
N MET A 1 41.57 5.20 15.81
CA MET A 1 40.46 5.97 15.24
C MET A 1 39.42 4.98 14.76
N SER A 2 38.27 4.91 15.43
CA SER A 2 37.15 4.07 15.00
C SER A 2 36.34 4.87 13.99
N ALA A 3 36.19 4.36 12.77
CA ALA A 3 35.29 4.95 11.79
C ALA A 3 33.86 4.79 12.34
N LEU A 4 33.20 5.90 12.64
CA LEU A 4 31.76 5.91 12.88
C LEU A 4 31.11 5.32 11.64
N ALA A 5 30.38 4.22 11.81
CA ALA A 5 29.56 3.63 10.76
C ALA A 5 28.71 4.75 10.16
N ALA A 6 28.90 5.02 8.86
CA ALA A 6 27.98 5.88 8.12
C ALA A 6 26.57 5.32 8.35
N GLY A 7 25.67 6.16 8.85
CA GLY A 7 24.38 5.76 9.39
C GLY A 7 23.67 4.75 8.49
N GLU A 8 23.32 3.61 9.06
CA GLU A 8 22.52 2.61 8.36
C GLU A 8 21.23 3.29 7.86
N PRO A 9 20.80 3.02 6.62
CA PRO A 9 19.52 3.51 6.12
C PRO A 9 18.45 3.13 7.13
N THR A 10 17.72 4.13 7.64
CA THR A 10 16.58 3.85 8.52
C THR A 10 15.57 3.02 7.72
N PRO A 11 15.13 1.85 8.20
CA PRO A 11 14.19 1.04 7.46
C PRO A 11 12.91 1.83 7.22
N ASP A 12 12.39 1.75 5.99
CA ASP A 12 11.16 2.44 5.63
C ASP A 12 10.01 1.98 6.53
N VAL A 13 9.37 2.94 7.19
CA VAL A 13 8.23 2.67 8.05
C VAL A 13 7.03 2.33 7.16
N LEU A 14 6.56 1.10 7.26
CA LEU A 14 5.36 0.67 6.54
C LEU A 14 4.10 1.07 7.31
N VAL A 15 3.28 1.88 6.68
CA VAL A 15 2.08 2.48 7.28
C VAL A 15 0.83 1.76 6.77
N PRO A 16 -0.09 1.33 7.66
CA PRO A 16 -1.31 0.65 7.23
C PRO A 16 -2.37 1.61 6.68
N TYR A 17 -2.80 1.37 5.45
CA TYR A 17 -3.98 1.97 4.83
C TYR A 17 -5.11 0.95 4.81
N TRP A 18 -6.19 1.19 5.56
CA TRP A 18 -7.31 0.25 5.65
C TRP A 18 -8.26 0.43 4.47
N LEU A 19 -8.18 -0.49 3.51
CA LEU A 19 -8.90 -0.41 2.25
C LEU A 19 -9.94 -1.53 2.16
N ALA A 20 -11.17 -1.21 1.74
CA ALA A 20 -12.19 -2.20 1.35
C ALA A 20 -11.81 -2.90 0.02
N ALA A 21 -12.47 -4.01 -0.31
CA ALA A 21 -12.15 -4.79 -1.51
C ALA A 21 -12.27 -3.98 -2.81
N PRO A 22 -13.29 -3.12 -3.01
CA PRO A 22 -13.36 -2.29 -4.22
C PRO A 22 -12.17 -1.34 -4.34
N ALA A 23 -11.72 -0.74 -3.23
CA ALA A 23 -10.56 0.15 -3.21
C ALA A 23 -9.27 -0.60 -3.52
N ARG A 24 -9.07 -1.80 -2.97
CA ARG A 24 -7.92 -2.67 -3.29
C ARG A 24 -7.91 -3.09 -4.76
N ALA A 25 -9.06 -3.47 -5.31
CA ALA A 25 -9.18 -3.85 -6.72
C ALA A 25 -8.90 -2.68 -7.67
N ALA A 26 -9.41 -1.49 -7.33
CA ALA A 26 -9.14 -0.25 -8.05
C ALA A 26 -7.64 0.11 -8.01
N LEU A 27 -7.01 0.02 -6.84
CA LEU A 27 -5.57 0.24 -6.68
C LEU A 27 -4.77 -0.73 -7.55
N ALA A 28 -5.05 -2.03 -7.46
CA ALA A 28 -4.37 -3.05 -8.24
C ALA A 28 -4.51 -2.79 -9.75
N THR A 29 -5.67 -2.31 -10.19
CA THR A 29 -5.94 -1.99 -11.60
C THR A 29 -5.15 -0.77 -12.06
N ALA A 30 -5.15 0.31 -11.29
CA ALA A 30 -4.37 1.51 -11.59
C ALA A 30 -2.86 1.21 -11.67
N VAL A 31 -2.35 0.41 -10.72
CA VAL A 31 -0.94 0.00 -10.69
C VAL A 31 -0.58 -0.85 -11.90
N ARG A 32 -1.36 -1.88 -12.21
CA ARG A 32 -1.14 -2.71 -13.41
C ARG A 32 -1.19 -1.88 -14.70
N HIS A 33 -2.14 -0.94 -14.79
CA HIS A 33 -2.23 -0.05 -15.93
C HIS A 33 -0.96 0.80 -16.08
N GLY A 34 -0.49 1.43 -15.00
CA GLY A 34 0.74 2.23 -15.02
C GLY A 34 1.97 1.43 -15.43
N LEU A 35 2.13 0.22 -14.89
CA LEU A 35 3.22 -0.69 -15.26
C LEU A 35 3.16 -1.11 -16.73
N ASN A 36 1.96 -1.40 -17.26
CA ASN A 36 1.79 -1.84 -18.64
C ASN A 36 1.91 -0.70 -19.67
N ALA A 37 1.62 0.54 -19.28
CA ALA A 37 1.75 1.70 -20.15
C ALA A 37 3.22 2.03 -20.47
N GLY A 38 4.17 1.60 -19.63
CA GLY A 38 5.60 1.86 -19.81
C GLY A 38 6.02 3.32 -19.58
N GLU A 39 5.11 4.14 -19.05
CA GLU A 39 5.31 5.58 -18.81
C GLU A 39 5.83 5.89 -17.40
N VAL A 40 6.05 4.87 -16.57
CA VAL A 40 6.58 5.02 -15.20
C VAL A 40 8.10 4.94 -15.18
N HIS A 41 8.74 5.78 -14.35
CA HIS A 41 10.18 5.71 -14.14
C HIS A 41 10.56 4.31 -13.60
N PRO A 42 11.66 3.68 -14.06
CA PRO A 42 12.01 2.30 -13.67
C PRO A 42 12.09 2.06 -12.16
N VAL A 43 12.56 3.05 -11.40
CA VAL A 43 12.58 2.96 -9.92
C VAL A 43 11.17 2.95 -9.35
N ALA A 44 10.26 3.80 -9.86
CA ALA A 44 8.86 3.78 -9.44
C ALA A 44 8.19 2.45 -9.82
N ALA A 45 8.57 1.83 -10.94
CA ALA A 45 8.04 0.53 -11.34
C ALA A 45 8.36 -0.58 -10.33
N ILE A 46 9.53 -0.54 -9.67
CA ILE A 46 9.89 -1.48 -8.59
C ILE A 46 8.91 -1.31 -7.42
N HIS A 47 8.75 -0.08 -6.91
CA HIS A 47 7.85 0.20 -5.80
C HIS A 47 6.38 -0.11 -6.13
N LEU A 48 5.96 0.12 -7.37
CA LEU A 48 4.63 -0.26 -7.85
C LEU A 48 4.44 -1.78 -7.89
N ALA A 49 5.48 -2.56 -8.21
CA ALA A 49 5.42 -4.01 -8.11
C ALA A 49 5.33 -4.49 -6.65
N ASP A 50 6.02 -3.81 -5.72
CA ASP A 50 5.92 -4.09 -4.29
C ASP A 50 4.51 -3.81 -3.75
N VAL A 51 3.84 -2.74 -4.23
CA VAL A 51 2.42 -2.47 -3.93
C VAL A 51 1.51 -3.62 -4.36
N LEU A 52 1.71 -4.18 -5.57
CA LEU A 52 0.95 -5.36 -6.00
C LEU A 52 1.22 -6.56 -5.10
N THR A 53 2.45 -6.73 -4.64
CA THR A 53 2.82 -7.79 -3.71
C THR A 53 2.12 -7.62 -2.37
N GLU A 54 2.18 -6.44 -1.75
CA GLU A 54 1.50 -6.18 -0.48
C GLU A 54 -0.02 -6.35 -0.60
N LEU A 55 -0.65 -6.01 -1.73
CA LEU A 55 -2.08 -6.29 -1.93
C LEU A 55 -2.42 -7.78 -1.81
N HIS A 56 -1.57 -8.66 -2.35
CA HIS A 56 -1.73 -10.10 -2.18
C HIS A 56 -1.39 -10.54 -0.76
N VAL A 57 -0.33 -10.00 -0.16
CA VAL A 57 0.06 -10.31 1.22
C VAL A 57 -1.04 -9.88 2.19
N ALA A 58 -1.73 -8.76 1.97
CA ALA A 58 -2.85 -8.32 2.78
C ALA A 58 -3.99 -9.34 2.80
N MET A 59 -4.33 -9.90 1.63
CA MET A 59 -5.32 -10.97 1.53
C MET A 59 -4.85 -12.26 2.19
N ALA A 60 -3.60 -12.67 1.94
CA ALA A 60 -3.03 -13.88 2.53
C ALA A 60 -2.94 -13.78 4.06
N ARG A 61 -2.57 -12.61 4.58
CA ARG A 61 -2.48 -12.33 6.02
C ARG A 61 -3.82 -12.47 6.71
N ASP A 62 -4.89 -11.99 6.08
CA ASP A 62 -6.26 -12.16 6.60
C ASP A 62 -6.71 -13.62 6.59
N ALA A 63 -6.34 -14.39 5.56
CA ALA A 63 -6.66 -15.81 5.50
C ALA A 63 -5.90 -16.65 6.55
N VAL A 64 -4.62 -16.34 6.79
CA VAL A 64 -3.76 -17.11 7.70
C VAL A 64 -3.96 -16.69 9.17
N TRP A 65 -4.13 -15.40 9.43
CA TRP A 65 -4.36 -14.83 10.76
C TRP A 65 -5.53 -13.85 10.71
N PRO A 66 -6.79 -14.33 10.73
CA PRO A 66 -7.97 -13.48 10.58
C PRO A 66 -8.25 -12.61 11.81
N ASP A 67 -7.95 -13.10 13.01
CA ASP A 67 -8.38 -12.46 14.26
C ASP A 67 -7.90 -11.00 14.46
N PRO A 68 -6.66 -10.62 14.11
CA PRO A 68 -6.20 -9.24 14.24
C PRO A 68 -7.04 -8.24 13.43
N ALA A 69 -7.30 -8.51 12.15
CA ALA A 69 -8.09 -7.61 11.30
C ALA A 69 -9.56 -7.61 11.73
N ALA A 70 -10.13 -8.79 12.03
CA ALA A 70 -11.49 -8.91 12.52
C ALA A 70 -11.74 -8.11 13.81
N ARG A 71 -10.77 -8.05 14.74
CA ARG A 71 -10.87 -7.22 15.94
C ARG A 71 -10.97 -5.73 15.61
N VAL A 72 -10.14 -5.24 14.69
CA VAL A 72 -10.18 -3.81 14.29
C VAL A 72 -11.52 -3.50 13.64
N ARG A 73 -11.97 -4.31 12.68
CA ARG A 73 -13.26 -4.13 11.99
C ARG A 73 -14.43 -4.07 12.96
N ARG A 74 -14.47 -4.96 13.96
CA ARG A 74 -15.53 -4.93 15.00
C ARG A 74 -15.55 -3.65 15.81
N VAL A 75 -14.38 -3.09 16.15
CA VAL A 75 -14.28 -1.87 16.96
C VAL A 75 -14.62 -0.63 16.13
N THR A 76 -14.24 -0.61 14.86
CA THR A 76 -14.48 0.52 13.95
C THR A 76 -15.86 0.49 13.28
N GLY A 77 -16.53 -0.66 13.30
CA GLY A 77 -17.75 -0.90 12.52
C GLY A 77 -17.49 -0.99 11.02
N TRP A 78 -16.26 -1.33 10.61
CA TRP A 78 -15.91 -1.53 9.20
C TRP A 78 -16.40 -2.87 8.68
N ASP A 79 -16.62 -2.91 7.36
CA ASP A 79 -16.99 -4.12 6.65
C ASP A 79 -15.92 -5.21 6.78
N ASP A 80 -16.35 -6.47 6.70
CA ASP A 80 -15.52 -7.67 6.85
C ASP A 80 -14.41 -7.79 5.79
N ASP A 81 -14.51 -7.04 4.70
CA ASP A 81 -13.54 -7.03 3.62
C ASP A 81 -12.45 -5.97 3.78
N VAL A 82 -12.49 -5.11 4.80
CA VAL A 82 -11.51 -4.01 4.98
C VAL A 82 -10.19 -4.56 5.49
N LEU A 83 -9.10 -4.32 4.75
CA LEU A 83 -7.78 -4.87 5.04
C LEU A 83 -6.70 -3.80 5.15
N PRO A 84 -5.72 -3.97 6.06
CA PRO A 84 -4.57 -3.08 6.14
C PRO A 84 -3.59 -3.41 5.01
N VAL A 85 -3.45 -2.50 4.05
CA VAL A 85 -2.41 -2.49 3.01
C VAL A 85 -1.27 -1.61 3.50
N ARG A 86 -0.10 -2.20 3.73
CA ARG A 86 1.04 -1.52 4.33
C ARG A 86 1.92 -0.88 3.27
N LEU A 87 2.01 0.45 3.25
CA LEU A 87 2.78 1.18 2.25
C LEU A 87 3.92 1.98 2.91
N SER A 88 5.09 1.99 2.27
CA SER A 88 6.14 2.96 2.54
C SER A 88 5.78 4.34 1.96
N ALA A 89 6.53 5.38 2.35
CA ALA A 89 6.36 6.71 1.78
C ALA A 89 6.60 6.71 0.25
N VAL A 90 7.63 6.00 -0.21
CA VAL A 90 8.00 5.94 -1.63
C VAL A 90 6.98 5.15 -2.45
N GLU A 91 6.43 4.06 -1.90
CA GLU A 91 5.34 3.31 -2.51
C GLU A 91 4.07 4.17 -2.63
N LEU A 92 3.73 4.91 -1.58
CA LEU A 92 2.60 5.84 -1.60
C LEU A 92 2.78 6.94 -2.65
N GLU A 93 3.94 7.58 -2.69
CA GLU A 93 4.26 8.62 -3.67
C GLU A 93 4.16 8.06 -5.10
N SER A 94 4.71 6.87 -5.33
CA SER A 94 4.64 6.18 -6.62
C SER A 94 3.20 5.89 -7.05
N VAL A 95 2.33 5.49 -6.11
CA VAL A 95 0.89 5.27 -6.36
C VAL A 95 0.18 6.59 -6.66
N LEU A 96 0.40 7.63 -5.87
CA LEU A 96 -0.27 8.92 -6.02
C LEU A 96 0.09 9.62 -7.35
N ALA A 97 1.28 9.34 -7.88
CA ALA A 97 1.75 9.81 -9.18
C ALA A 97 1.06 9.13 -10.37
N LEU A 98 0.31 8.03 -10.18
CA LEU A 98 -0.38 7.33 -11.27
C LEU A 98 -1.53 8.18 -11.82
N PRO A 99 -1.56 8.50 -13.13
CA PRO A 99 -2.66 9.25 -13.75
C PRO A 99 -4.01 8.52 -13.66
N ALA A 100 -3.97 7.20 -13.82
CA ALA A 100 -5.15 6.34 -13.80
C ALA A 100 -5.69 6.03 -12.39
N LEU A 101 -5.09 6.59 -11.32
CA LEU A 101 -5.59 6.39 -9.96
C LEU A 101 -6.94 7.11 -9.79
N PRO A 102 -8.03 6.40 -9.40
CA PRO A 102 -9.31 7.05 -9.16
C PRO A 102 -9.21 8.14 -8.10
N GLU A 103 -9.83 9.30 -8.34
CA GLU A 103 -9.68 10.48 -7.47
C GLU A 103 -10.13 10.20 -6.03
N VAL A 104 -11.20 9.41 -5.84
CA VAL A 104 -11.67 9.00 -4.51
C VAL A 104 -10.59 8.21 -3.76
N LEU A 105 -9.87 7.33 -4.46
CA LEU A 105 -8.78 6.55 -3.88
C LEU A 105 -7.54 7.42 -3.63
N ARG A 106 -7.20 8.34 -4.54
CA ARG A 106 -6.14 9.34 -4.35
C ARG A 106 -6.39 10.16 -3.09
N ALA A 107 -7.59 10.69 -2.93
CA ALA A 107 -7.99 11.46 -1.76
C ALA A 107 -7.99 10.63 -0.46
N ALA A 108 -8.31 9.34 -0.53
CA ALA A 108 -8.23 8.44 0.62
C ALA A 108 -6.78 8.17 1.05
N LEU A 109 -5.89 7.90 0.08
CA LEU A 109 -4.48 7.60 0.31
C LEU A 109 -3.65 8.84 0.70
N ALA A 110 -4.03 10.03 0.24
CA ALA A 110 -3.36 11.28 0.62
C ALA A 110 -3.68 11.76 2.05
N ARG A 111 -4.67 11.14 2.71
CA ARG A 111 -5.00 11.44 4.11
C ARG A 111 -4.12 10.61 5.04
N VAL A 112 -4.02 11.07 6.29
CA VAL A 112 -3.36 10.31 7.36
C VAL A 112 -3.94 8.88 7.37
N PRO A 113 -3.08 7.85 7.48
CA PRO A 113 -3.53 6.46 7.61
C PRO A 113 -4.59 6.33 8.70
N ARG A 114 -5.70 5.68 8.37
CA ARG A 114 -6.76 5.33 9.29
C ARG A 114 -7.04 3.87 9.16
#